data_AF-A0A7C6ZP00-F1
#
_entry.id   AF-A0A7C6ZP00-F1
#
_cell.length_a   1.000
_cell.length_b   1.000
_cell.length_c   1.000
_cell.angle_alpha   90.00
_cell.angle_beta   90.00
_cell.angle_gamma   90.00
#
_symmetry.space_group_name_H-M   'P 1'
#
loop_
_entity.id
_entity.type
_entity.pdbx_description
1 polymer ?
#
loop_
_entity_poly.entity_id
_entity_poly.type
_entity_poly.pdbx_seq_one_letter_code
_entity_poly.pdbx_strand_id
1 'polypeptide(L)'
;MNPGIANEPLQGIETREPAFGMPAIWIEEGQKERAEIAGYTVVDPGSVIITHISEVIKSHAAELLSRQDVQSLLDNLKKTQPAAVDEVVPNLLSVGEVQRVLQNLLREGIPIRDMGTIMEALGDHARNTRDPEVLTEYVRAALGRQICRQYQNQNGDLVVATVDPAIEDAIAESIEETDGGRTIALEPTLAQKFIKAVAHEVEKLVTAGNAPVLLVRPNVRPYVRKLLERSFPNLAVISYNEIVNGHRVRTVGMVRLQNEG
;
A
#
# COMPACT_ATOMS: atom_id res chain seq x y z
N MET A 1 2.14 24.78 -4.35
CA MET A 1 3.04 23.60 -4.27
C MET A 1 3.83 23.48 -5.55
N ASN A 2 5.12 23.16 -5.48
CA ASN A 2 5.95 22.96 -6.69
C ASN A 2 5.97 21.46 -7.04
N PRO A 3 5.37 21.04 -8.18
CA PRO A 3 5.40 19.63 -8.60
C PRO A 3 6.73 19.22 -9.28
N GLY A 4 7.76 20.07 -9.25
CA GLY A 4 9.05 19.86 -9.92
C GLY A 4 9.16 20.50 -11.31
N ILE A 5 8.15 21.27 -11.72
CA ILE A 5 8.09 21.95 -13.03
C ILE A 5 8.09 23.48 -12.91
N ALA A 6 8.11 24.02 -11.69
CA ALA A 6 8.04 25.47 -11.52
C ALA A 6 9.37 26.14 -11.84
N ASN A 7 9.32 27.18 -12.67
CA ASN A 7 10.51 27.82 -13.24
C ASN A 7 10.93 29.11 -12.52
N GLU A 8 10.07 29.70 -11.69
CA GLU A 8 10.35 30.93 -10.95
C GLU A 8 10.04 30.79 -9.44
N PRO A 9 10.88 31.33 -8.54
CA PRO A 9 10.56 31.41 -7.12
C PRO A 9 9.45 32.44 -6.87
N LEU A 10 8.47 32.09 -6.04
CA LEU A 10 7.38 32.98 -5.60
C LEU A 10 7.74 33.68 -4.29
N GLN A 11 7.23 34.90 -4.10
CA GLN A 11 7.39 35.61 -2.84
C GLN A 11 6.32 35.15 -1.84
N GLY A 12 6.74 34.65 -0.69
CA GLY A 12 5.81 34.16 0.33
C GLY A 12 6.51 33.52 1.52
N ILE A 13 5.73 32.86 2.36
CA ILE A 13 6.24 32.15 3.53
C ILE A 13 6.47 30.69 3.15
N GLU A 14 7.74 30.28 3.11
CA GLU A 14 8.10 28.89 2.86
C GLU A 14 7.57 27.97 3.96
N THR A 15 7.09 26.80 3.55
CA THR A 15 6.52 25.80 4.45
C THR A 15 6.61 24.40 3.84
N ARG A 16 6.07 23.41 4.55
CA ARG A 16 5.85 22.06 4.01
C ARG A 16 4.36 21.78 4.03
N GLU A 17 3.87 21.24 2.93
CA GLU A 17 2.50 20.77 2.84
C GLU A 17 2.30 19.60 3.84
N PRO A 18 1.23 19.63 4.65
CA PRO A 18 1.10 18.72 5.80
C PRO A 18 0.76 17.27 5.45
N ALA A 19 0.15 16.97 4.31
CA ALA A 19 -0.24 15.61 3.93
C ALA A 19 0.91 14.76 3.37
N PHE A 20 1.79 15.35 2.56
CA PHE A 20 2.86 14.67 1.83
C PHE A 20 4.25 15.21 2.14
N GLY A 21 4.37 16.30 2.92
CA GLY A 21 5.65 16.91 3.31
C GLY A 21 6.36 17.66 2.19
N MET A 22 5.66 17.93 1.07
CA MET A 22 6.22 18.58 -0.10
C MET A 22 6.59 20.06 0.18
N PRO A 23 7.67 20.58 -0.41
CA PRO A 23 7.97 22.01 -0.35
C PRO A 23 6.81 22.87 -0.89
N ALA A 24 6.39 23.85 -0.10
CA ALA A 24 5.29 24.73 -0.42
C ALA A 24 5.57 26.17 0.03
N ILE A 25 4.79 27.11 -0.49
CA ILE A 25 4.92 28.53 -0.19
C ILE A 25 3.50 29.07 0.03
N TRP A 26 3.26 29.74 1.15
CA TRP A 26 2.06 30.55 1.34
C TRP A 26 2.21 31.85 0.58
N ILE A 27 1.26 32.12 -0.31
CA ILE A 27 1.22 33.30 -1.17
C ILE A 27 -0.03 34.13 -0.87
N GLU A 28 0.05 35.42 -1.13
CA GLU A 28 -1.11 36.32 -1.13
C GLU A 28 -2.05 35.99 -2.30
N GLU A 29 -3.35 36.26 -2.14
CA GLU A 29 -4.37 35.93 -3.15
C GLU A 29 -4.06 36.56 -4.52
N GLY A 30 -3.55 37.80 -4.53
CA GLY A 30 -3.16 38.50 -5.77
C GLY A 30 -2.00 37.86 -6.54
N GLN A 31 -1.27 36.91 -5.94
CA GLN A 31 -0.18 36.19 -6.61
C GLN A 31 -0.65 34.87 -7.26
N LYS A 32 -1.92 34.47 -7.09
CA LYS A 32 -2.44 33.18 -7.56
C LYS A 32 -2.21 32.94 -9.06
N GLU A 33 -2.65 33.88 -9.90
CA GLU A 33 -2.54 33.73 -11.36
C GLU A 33 -1.07 33.60 -11.81
N ARG A 34 -0.19 34.41 -11.21
CA ARG A 34 1.26 34.33 -11.46
C ARG A 34 1.83 32.97 -11.04
N ALA A 35 1.41 32.43 -9.91
CA ALA A 35 1.86 31.14 -9.42
C ALA A 35 1.44 29.99 -10.36
N GLU A 36 0.20 30.00 -10.84
CA GLU A 36 -0.31 29.02 -11.80
C GLU A 36 0.45 29.08 -13.14
N ILE A 37 0.68 30.30 -13.67
CA ILE A 37 1.47 30.52 -14.89
C ILE A 37 2.92 30.02 -14.71
N ALA A 38 3.49 30.21 -13.52
CA ALA A 38 4.84 29.73 -13.20
C ALA A 38 4.93 28.21 -12.97
N GLY A 39 3.83 27.46 -13.10
CA GLY A 39 3.80 26.01 -12.99
C GLY A 39 3.55 25.46 -11.57
N TYR A 40 3.13 26.30 -10.63
CA TYR A 40 2.74 25.84 -9.29
C TYR A 40 1.29 25.37 -9.27
N THR A 41 1.03 24.31 -8.51
CA THR A 41 -0.33 23.97 -8.11
C THR A 41 -0.76 24.85 -6.95
N VAL A 42 -1.74 25.73 -7.16
CA VAL A 42 -2.31 26.59 -6.10
C VAL A 42 -3.51 25.89 -5.47
N VAL A 43 -3.56 25.87 -4.14
CA VAL A 43 -4.60 25.21 -3.35
C VAL A 43 -5.04 26.14 -2.24
N ASP A 44 -6.34 26.22 -2.00
CA ASP A 44 -6.90 27.08 -0.94
C ASP A 44 -6.67 26.46 0.46
N PRO A 45 -6.69 27.28 1.53
CA PRO A 45 -6.45 26.79 2.89
C PRO A 45 -7.41 25.67 3.34
N GLY A 46 -8.68 25.72 2.91
CA GLY A 46 -9.68 24.71 3.26
C GLY A 46 -9.33 23.36 2.66
N SER A 47 -8.96 23.34 1.38
CA SER A 47 -8.49 22.13 0.69
C SER A 47 -7.21 21.55 1.31
N VAL A 48 -6.30 22.39 1.81
CA VAL A 48 -5.11 21.92 2.55
C VAL A 48 -5.52 21.16 3.82
N ILE A 49 -6.44 21.72 4.60
CA ILE A 49 -6.94 21.07 5.83
C ILE A 49 -7.67 19.76 5.50
N ILE A 50 -8.56 19.77 4.50
CA ILE A 50 -9.32 18.58 4.08
C ILE A 50 -8.39 17.47 3.61
N THR A 51 -7.38 17.80 2.80
CA THR A 51 -6.40 16.83 2.30
C THR A 51 -5.60 16.23 3.44
N HIS A 52 -5.11 17.08 4.36
CA HIS A 52 -4.37 16.61 5.53
C HIS A 52 -5.21 15.66 6.40
N ILE A 53 -6.44 16.04 6.77
CA ILE A 53 -7.33 15.20 7.58
C ILE A 53 -7.62 13.88 6.84
N SER A 54 -7.85 13.94 5.53
CA SER A 54 -8.13 12.74 4.74
C SER A 54 -6.94 11.77 4.74
N GLU A 55 -5.71 12.25 4.59
CA GLU A 55 -4.52 11.39 4.65
C GLU A 55 -4.28 10.84 6.06
N VAL A 56 -4.51 11.62 7.12
CA VAL A 56 -4.46 11.14 8.51
C VAL A 56 -5.50 10.04 8.76
N ILE A 57 -6.74 10.20 8.27
CA ILE A 57 -7.76 9.15 8.39
C ILE A 57 -7.34 7.89 7.63
N LYS A 58 -6.77 8.03 6.43
CA LYS A 58 -6.31 6.87 5.63
C LYS A 58 -5.17 6.13 6.33
N SER A 59 -4.17 6.84 6.87
CA SER A 59 -3.03 6.21 7.54
C SER A 59 -3.44 5.48 8.82
N HIS A 60 -4.51 5.92 9.49
CA HIS A 60 -5.06 5.30 10.69
C HIS A 60 -6.33 4.47 10.44
N ALA A 61 -6.70 4.20 9.18
CA ALA A 61 -7.99 3.57 8.85
C ALA A 61 -8.15 2.19 9.51
N ALA A 62 -7.06 1.42 9.61
CA ALA A 62 -7.07 0.13 10.29
C ALA A 62 -7.35 0.23 11.80
N GLU A 63 -6.90 1.30 12.45
CA GLU A 63 -7.13 1.55 13.88
C GLU A 63 -8.55 2.08 14.14
N LEU A 64 -9.06 2.86 13.20
CA LEU A 64 -10.41 3.43 13.26
C LEU A 64 -11.50 2.39 12.96
N LEU A 65 -11.18 1.32 12.22
CA LEU A 65 -12.14 0.27 11.86
C LEU A 65 -12.55 -0.56 13.10
N SER A 66 -13.73 -0.26 13.64
CA SER A 66 -14.30 -0.98 14.77
C SER A 66 -15.04 -2.25 14.35
N ARG A 67 -15.37 -3.10 15.33
CA ARG A 67 -16.20 -4.29 15.09
C ARG A 67 -17.62 -3.94 14.62
N GLN A 68 -18.16 -2.81 15.10
CA GLN A 68 -19.48 -2.33 14.72
C GLN A 68 -19.51 -1.87 13.25
N ASP A 69 -18.42 -1.26 12.78
CA ASP A 69 -18.29 -0.86 11.39
C ASP A 69 -18.27 -2.08 10.47
N VAL A 70 -17.51 -3.12 10.85
CA VAL A 70 -17.46 -4.38 10.10
C VAL A 70 -18.83 -5.06 10.08
N GLN A 71 -19.53 -5.13 11.22
CA GLN A 71 -20.90 -5.65 11.25
C GLN A 71 -21.81 -4.87 10.29
N SER A 72 -21.71 -3.53 10.30
CA SER A 72 -22.51 -2.68 9.43
C SER A 72 -22.18 -2.89 7.93
N LEU A 73 -20.90 -3.12 7.59
CA LEU A 73 -20.48 -3.48 6.23
C LEU A 73 -21.06 -4.83 5.80
N LEU A 74 -20.99 -5.84 6.67
CA LEU A 74 -21.54 -7.18 6.41
C LEU A 74 -23.07 -7.14 6.26
N ASP A 75 -23.77 -6.43 7.14
CA ASP A 75 -25.22 -6.29 7.09
C ASP A 75 -25.67 -5.57 5.80
N ASN A 76 -24.92 -4.58 5.34
CA ASN A 76 -25.19 -3.91 4.08
C ASN A 76 -24.91 -4.82 2.87
N LEU A 77 -23.82 -5.57 2.86
CA LEU A 77 -23.54 -6.53 1.80
C LEU A 77 -24.63 -7.61 1.73
N LYS A 78 -25.06 -8.14 2.88
CA LYS A 78 -26.07 -9.21 3.02
C LYS A 78 -27.41 -8.85 2.38
N LYS A 79 -27.76 -7.57 2.28
CA LYS A 79 -28.96 -7.10 1.55
C LYS A 79 -28.93 -7.46 0.06
N THR A 80 -27.74 -7.61 -0.52
CA THR A 80 -27.54 -7.85 -1.96
C THR A 80 -26.88 -9.18 -2.28
N GLN A 81 -26.00 -9.67 -1.40
CA GLN A 81 -25.23 -10.91 -1.56
C GLN A 81 -25.32 -11.77 -0.28
N PRO A 82 -26.51 -12.25 0.10
CA PRO A 82 -26.68 -12.98 1.36
C PRO A 82 -25.91 -14.30 1.40
N ALA A 83 -25.83 -15.02 0.28
CA ALA A 83 -25.13 -16.30 0.21
C ALA A 83 -23.64 -16.19 0.57
N ALA A 84 -22.93 -15.20 0.01
CA ALA A 84 -21.52 -14.95 0.30
C ALA A 84 -21.29 -14.59 1.78
N VAL A 85 -22.19 -13.84 2.40
CA VAL A 85 -22.08 -13.48 3.83
C VAL A 85 -22.39 -14.67 4.73
N ASP A 86 -23.50 -15.37 4.47
CA ASP A 86 -24.00 -16.46 5.32
C ASP A 86 -23.13 -17.72 5.26
N GLU A 87 -22.42 -17.95 4.15
CA GLU A 87 -21.41 -19.00 4.08
C GLU A 87 -20.23 -18.72 5.02
N VAL A 88 -19.75 -17.47 5.05
CA VAL A 88 -18.53 -17.11 5.81
C VAL A 88 -18.83 -16.83 7.27
N VAL A 89 -19.78 -15.95 7.58
CA VAL A 89 -20.05 -15.46 8.94
C VAL A 89 -21.43 -15.91 9.40
N PRO A 90 -21.57 -16.51 10.60
CA PRO A 90 -20.53 -16.79 11.60
C PRO A 90 -19.85 -18.17 11.46
N ASN A 91 -20.12 -18.89 10.37
CA ASN A 91 -19.85 -20.32 10.27
C ASN A 91 -18.36 -20.65 10.08
N LEU A 92 -17.72 -20.05 9.08
CA LEU A 92 -16.31 -20.26 8.79
C LEU A 92 -15.42 -19.34 9.62
N LEU A 93 -15.82 -18.07 9.74
CA LEU A 93 -15.10 -17.01 10.44
C LEU A 93 -16.04 -16.20 11.33
N SER A 94 -15.49 -15.69 12.43
CA SER A 94 -16.10 -14.66 13.25
C SER A 94 -15.96 -13.27 12.61
N VAL A 95 -16.82 -12.33 13.03
CA VAL A 95 -16.70 -10.90 12.65
C VAL A 95 -15.32 -10.34 13.03
N GLY A 96 -14.70 -10.84 14.11
CA GLY A 96 -13.37 -10.42 14.54
C GLY A 96 -12.25 -10.88 13.60
N GLU A 97 -12.35 -12.08 13.03
CA GLU A 97 -11.39 -12.58 12.04
C GLU A 97 -11.53 -11.81 10.73
N VAL A 98 -12.77 -11.55 10.27
CA VAL A 98 -13.02 -10.68 9.11
C VAL A 98 -12.47 -9.28 9.36
N GLN A 99 -12.73 -8.69 10.53
CA GLN A 99 -12.16 -7.39 10.91
C GLN A 99 -10.64 -7.40 10.81
N ARG A 100 -9.96 -8.46 11.26
CA ARG A 100 -8.50 -8.55 11.21
C ARG A 100 -7.98 -8.52 9.77
N VAL A 101 -8.61 -9.27 8.86
CA VAL A 101 -8.27 -9.26 7.42
C VAL A 101 -8.49 -7.85 6.84
N LEU A 102 -9.63 -7.22 7.09
CA LEU A 102 -9.92 -5.86 6.61
C LEU A 102 -8.92 -4.83 7.15
N GLN A 103 -8.53 -4.94 8.43
CA GLN A 103 -7.49 -4.10 9.02
C GLN A 103 -6.14 -4.30 8.33
N ASN A 104 -5.75 -5.54 8.01
CA ASN A 104 -4.50 -5.83 7.32
C ASN A 104 -4.48 -5.18 5.92
N LEU A 105 -5.59 -5.26 5.17
CA LEU A 105 -5.74 -4.56 3.88
C LEU A 105 -5.59 -3.04 4.05
N LEU A 106 -6.27 -2.45 5.03
CA LEU A 106 -6.22 -1.00 5.29
C LEU A 106 -4.83 -0.52 5.75
N ARG A 107 -4.08 -1.31 6.54
CA ARG A 107 -2.68 -0.99 6.91
C ARG A 107 -1.74 -0.89 5.71
N GLU A 108 -2.11 -1.53 4.61
CA GLU A 108 -1.38 -1.47 3.35
C GLU A 108 -1.99 -0.48 2.34
N GLY A 109 -2.98 0.31 2.78
CA GLY A 109 -3.66 1.28 1.92
C GLY A 109 -4.53 0.63 0.84
N ILE A 110 -4.92 -0.64 1.00
CA ILE A 110 -5.80 -1.35 0.05
C ILE A 110 -7.26 -1.06 0.40
N PRO A 111 -8.05 -0.49 -0.55
CA PRO A 111 -9.45 -0.19 -0.31
C PRO A 111 -10.30 -1.46 -0.07
N ILE A 112 -11.16 -1.43 0.95
CA ILE A 112 -12.10 -2.51 1.28
C ILE A 112 -13.50 -2.30 0.70
N ARG A 113 -13.61 -1.55 -0.41
CA ARG A 113 -14.90 -1.18 -1.02
C ARG A 113 -15.58 -2.38 -1.69
N ASP A 114 -14.80 -3.28 -2.26
CA ASP A 114 -15.29 -4.50 -2.90
C ASP A 114 -15.46 -5.62 -1.87
N MET A 115 -16.41 -5.43 -0.95
CA MET A 115 -16.73 -6.41 0.09
C MET A 115 -17.22 -7.74 -0.48
N GLY A 116 -17.84 -7.74 -1.67
CA GLY A 116 -18.25 -8.98 -2.34
C GLY A 116 -17.05 -9.87 -2.65
N THR A 117 -16.08 -9.36 -3.40
CA THR A 117 -14.84 -10.10 -3.71
C THR A 117 -14.08 -10.53 -2.46
N ILE A 118 -14.04 -9.67 -1.42
CA ILE A 118 -13.41 -10.01 -0.15
C ILE A 118 -14.11 -11.22 0.50
N MET A 119 -15.45 -11.23 0.57
CA MET A 119 -16.19 -12.31 1.21
C MET A 119 -16.12 -13.62 0.42
N GLU A 120 -16.19 -13.57 -0.92
CA GLU A 120 -16.01 -14.76 -1.78
C GLU A 120 -14.64 -15.41 -1.54
N ALA A 121 -13.56 -14.60 -1.59
CA ALA A 121 -12.21 -15.10 -1.34
C ALA A 121 -12.04 -15.68 0.08
N LEU A 122 -12.69 -15.08 1.09
CA LEU A 122 -12.72 -15.66 2.43
C LEU A 122 -13.48 -16.99 2.47
N GLY A 123 -14.63 -17.11 1.80
CA GLY A 123 -15.41 -18.35 1.72
C GLY A 123 -14.64 -19.51 1.11
N ASP A 124 -13.93 -19.26 0.02
CA ASP A 124 -13.13 -20.25 -0.71
C ASP A 124 -11.97 -20.81 0.13
N HIS A 125 -11.37 -19.98 0.99
CA HIS A 125 -10.11 -20.30 1.67
C HIS A 125 -10.24 -20.55 3.19
N ALA A 126 -11.31 -20.07 3.84
CA ALA A 126 -11.48 -20.17 5.30
C ALA A 126 -11.67 -21.61 5.81
N ARG A 127 -12.01 -22.57 4.93
CA ARG A 127 -12.03 -24.00 5.28
C ARG A 127 -10.63 -24.60 5.43
N ASN A 128 -9.64 -24.03 4.74
CA ASN A 128 -8.27 -24.53 4.73
C ASN A 128 -7.41 -23.87 5.81
N THR A 129 -7.69 -22.61 6.14
CA THR A 129 -6.97 -21.84 7.16
C THR A 129 -7.86 -20.80 7.80
N ARG A 130 -7.64 -20.54 9.09
CA ARG A 130 -8.24 -19.43 9.83
C ARG A 130 -7.22 -18.33 10.18
N ASP A 131 -5.98 -18.49 9.73
CA ASP A 131 -4.93 -17.48 9.95
C ASP A 131 -5.28 -16.20 9.16
N PRO A 132 -5.55 -15.07 9.83
CA PRO A 132 -5.89 -13.82 9.15
C PRO A 132 -4.78 -13.31 8.25
N GLU A 133 -3.51 -13.60 8.55
CA GLU A 133 -2.38 -13.18 7.72
C GLU A 133 -2.40 -13.94 6.39
N VAL A 134 -2.64 -15.25 6.41
CA VAL A 134 -2.77 -16.07 5.18
C VAL A 134 -4.03 -15.71 4.41
N LEU A 135 -5.16 -15.53 5.09
CA LEU A 135 -6.41 -15.10 4.46
C LEU A 135 -6.28 -13.73 3.81
N THR A 136 -5.49 -12.82 4.39
CA THR A 136 -5.19 -11.52 3.79
C THR A 136 -4.54 -11.70 2.41
N GLU A 137 -3.56 -12.60 2.27
CA GLU A 137 -2.88 -12.83 0.99
C GLU A 137 -3.82 -13.39 -0.09
N TYR A 138 -4.74 -14.28 0.28
CA TYR A 138 -5.76 -14.78 -0.65
C TYR A 138 -6.73 -13.68 -1.09
N VAL A 139 -7.20 -12.86 -0.15
CA VAL A 139 -8.08 -11.72 -0.45
C VAL A 139 -7.35 -10.69 -1.33
N ARG A 140 -6.07 -10.42 -1.06
CA ARG A 140 -5.28 -9.52 -1.89
C ARG A 140 -5.12 -10.03 -3.32
N ALA A 141 -4.86 -11.33 -3.50
CA ALA A 141 -4.80 -11.93 -4.83
C ALA A 141 -6.14 -11.76 -5.59
N ALA A 142 -7.28 -11.98 -4.92
CA ALA A 142 -8.60 -11.75 -5.49
C ALA A 142 -8.83 -10.27 -5.86
N LEU A 143 -8.34 -9.35 -5.04
CA LEU A 143 -8.36 -7.90 -5.27
C LEU A 143 -7.26 -7.41 -6.25
N GLY A 144 -6.48 -8.30 -6.87
CA GLY A 144 -5.30 -7.96 -7.65
C GLY A 144 -5.54 -6.90 -8.74
N ARG A 145 -6.71 -6.93 -9.40
CA ARG A 145 -7.11 -5.92 -10.39
C ARG A 145 -7.26 -4.53 -9.76
N GLN A 146 -7.84 -4.43 -8.57
CA GLN A 146 -7.99 -3.17 -7.84
C GLN A 146 -6.63 -2.66 -7.37
N ILE A 147 -5.80 -3.55 -6.81
CA ILE A 147 -4.45 -3.24 -6.34
C ILE A 147 -3.60 -2.71 -7.51
N CYS A 148 -3.55 -3.43 -8.64
CA CYS A 148 -2.78 -3.00 -9.81
C CYS A 148 -3.23 -1.62 -10.31
N ARG A 149 -4.54 -1.39 -10.45
CA ARG A 149 -5.10 -0.10 -10.92
C ARG A 149 -4.72 1.07 -10.03
N GLN A 150 -4.61 0.87 -8.72
CA GLN A 150 -4.24 1.91 -7.78
C GLN A 150 -2.82 2.47 -8.02
N TYR A 151 -1.93 1.67 -8.61
CA TYR A 151 -0.51 2.02 -8.79
C TYR A 151 -0.10 2.12 -10.27
N GLN A 152 -1.05 2.03 -11.20
CA GLN A 152 -0.77 2.28 -12.63
C GLN A 152 -0.42 3.75 -12.87
N ASN A 153 0.50 3.99 -13.79
CA ASN A 153 0.75 5.33 -14.30
C ASN A 153 -0.34 5.75 -15.31
N GLN A 154 -0.23 6.98 -15.84
CA GLN A 154 -1.18 7.53 -16.82
C GLN A 154 -1.28 6.71 -18.12
N ASN A 155 -0.27 5.91 -18.45
CA ASN A 155 -0.25 5.04 -19.63
C ASN A 155 -0.90 3.66 -19.36
N GLY A 156 -1.37 3.42 -18.13
CA GLY A 156 -1.89 2.12 -17.71
C GLY A 156 -0.82 1.07 -17.44
N ASP A 157 0.45 1.47 -17.30
CA ASP A 157 1.53 0.54 -16.98
C ASP A 157 1.76 0.49 -15.47
N LEU A 158 1.94 -0.72 -14.94
CA LEU A 158 2.41 -0.92 -13.57
C LEU A 158 3.94 -0.95 -13.59
N VAL A 159 4.55 0.16 -13.17
CA VAL A 159 6.01 0.32 -13.18
C VAL A 159 6.56 -0.07 -11.81
N VAL A 160 7.46 -1.05 -11.76
CA VAL A 160 7.89 -1.67 -10.50
C VAL A 160 9.40 -1.84 -10.41
N ALA A 161 9.92 -1.90 -9.19
CA ALA A 161 11.19 -2.54 -8.88
C ALA A 161 10.95 -3.99 -8.45
N THR A 162 11.88 -4.90 -8.75
CA THR A 162 11.83 -6.29 -8.26
C THR A 162 12.90 -6.54 -7.21
N VAL A 163 12.82 -7.66 -6.48
CA VAL A 163 13.91 -8.10 -5.59
C VAL A 163 14.72 -9.22 -6.25
N ASP A 164 16.03 -9.23 -6.03
CA ASP A 164 16.88 -10.33 -6.47
C ASP A 164 16.42 -11.67 -5.83
N PRO A 165 16.25 -12.74 -6.62
CA PRO A 165 15.77 -14.02 -6.11
C PRO A 165 16.58 -14.56 -4.91
N ALA A 166 17.90 -14.34 -4.88
CA ALA A 166 18.74 -14.81 -3.78
C ALA A 166 18.42 -14.11 -2.45
N ILE A 167 18.02 -12.84 -2.50
CA ILE A 167 17.58 -12.09 -1.31
C ILE A 167 16.22 -12.62 -0.85
N GLU A 168 15.30 -12.85 -1.79
CA GLU A 168 14.00 -13.42 -1.45
C GLU A 168 14.14 -14.85 -0.90
N ASP A 169 15.08 -15.66 -1.39
CA ASP A 169 15.39 -16.99 -0.83
C ASP A 169 15.91 -16.87 0.60
N ALA A 170 16.88 -15.98 0.85
CA ALA A 170 17.40 -15.73 2.20
C ALA A 170 16.30 -15.24 3.17
N ILE A 171 15.38 -14.39 2.70
CA ILE A 171 14.22 -13.96 3.48
C ILE A 171 13.31 -15.16 3.75
N ALA A 172 13.02 -16.00 2.75
CA ALA A 172 12.18 -17.17 2.91
C ALA A 172 12.75 -18.18 3.91
N GLU A 173 14.06 -18.42 3.86
CA GLU A 173 14.78 -19.29 4.81
C GLU A 173 14.79 -18.74 6.23
N SER A 174 14.69 -17.42 6.39
CA SER A 174 14.61 -16.75 7.70
C SER A 174 13.20 -16.72 8.30
N ILE A 175 12.18 -17.28 7.63
CA ILE A 175 10.83 -17.35 8.17
C ILE A 175 10.74 -18.50 9.17
N GLU A 176 10.41 -18.16 10.41
CA GLU A 176 10.22 -19.12 11.50
C GLU A 176 8.75 -19.19 11.91
N GLU A 177 8.26 -20.41 12.17
CA GLU A 177 6.97 -20.64 12.82
C GLU A 177 7.14 -20.55 14.33
N THR A 178 6.39 -19.62 14.95
CA THR A 178 6.34 -19.45 16.41
C THR A 178 4.92 -19.68 16.91
N ASP A 179 4.75 -19.83 18.22
CA ASP A 179 3.42 -19.94 18.85
C ASP A 179 2.50 -18.74 18.53
N GLY A 180 3.08 -17.58 18.20
CA GLY A 180 2.38 -16.36 17.80
C GLY A 180 2.16 -16.21 16.29
N GLY A 181 2.46 -17.25 15.50
CA GLY A 181 2.40 -17.25 14.04
C GLY A 181 3.77 -17.16 13.38
N ARG A 182 3.80 -16.98 12.06
CA ARG A 182 5.03 -16.87 11.28
C ARG A 182 5.68 -15.50 11.43
N THR A 183 6.97 -15.46 11.74
CA THR A 183 7.75 -14.22 11.80
C THR A 183 9.02 -14.35 10.99
N ILE A 184 9.63 -13.21 10.66
CA ILE A 184 10.93 -13.15 10.01
C ILE A 184 12.03 -12.98 11.07
N ALA A 185 13.03 -13.85 11.03
CA ALA A 185 14.22 -13.83 11.88
C ALA A 185 15.47 -13.46 11.05
N LEU A 186 15.39 -12.33 10.35
CA LEU A 186 16.49 -11.86 9.49
C LEU A 186 17.62 -11.24 10.32
N GLU A 187 18.86 -11.54 9.96
CA GLU A 187 20.02 -10.93 10.61
C GLU A 187 20.01 -9.40 10.42
N PRO A 188 20.26 -8.59 11.49
CA PRO A 188 20.14 -7.14 11.42
C PRO A 188 20.98 -6.46 10.33
N THR A 189 22.21 -6.90 10.06
CA THR A 189 23.03 -6.30 9.00
C THR A 189 22.47 -6.60 7.62
N LEU A 190 21.96 -7.80 7.39
CA LEU A 190 21.27 -8.17 6.14
C LEU A 190 20.00 -7.34 5.94
N ALA A 191 19.19 -7.17 6.99
CA ALA A 191 18.00 -6.32 6.97
C ALA A 191 18.35 -4.87 6.61
N GLN A 192 19.41 -4.31 7.21
CA GLN A 192 19.82 -2.94 6.97
C GLN A 192 20.36 -2.73 5.55
N LYS A 193 21.14 -3.69 5.02
CA LYS A 193 21.60 -3.69 3.62
C LYS A 193 20.43 -3.77 2.65
N PHE A 194 19.43 -4.61 2.94
CA PHE A 194 18.21 -4.72 2.14
C PHE A 194 17.40 -3.41 2.12
N ILE A 195 17.14 -2.82 3.29
CA ILE A 195 16.42 -1.53 3.41
C ILE A 195 17.12 -0.43 2.59
N LYS A 196 18.45 -0.35 2.66
CA LYS A 196 19.24 0.62 1.89
C LYS A 196 19.13 0.38 0.38
N ALA A 197 19.18 -0.87 -0.05
CA ALA A 197 19.04 -1.23 -1.46
C ALA A 197 17.62 -0.93 -1.98
N VAL A 198 16.58 -1.18 -1.18
CA VAL A 198 15.20 -0.78 -1.50
C VAL A 198 15.08 0.74 -1.62
N ALA A 199 15.68 1.51 -0.69
CA ALA A 199 15.64 2.98 -0.73
C ALA A 199 16.10 3.53 -2.08
N HIS A 200 17.19 2.98 -2.61
CA HIS A 200 17.77 3.40 -3.88
C HIS A 200 16.83 3.16 -5.08
N GLU A 201 16.17 2.00 -5.13
CA GLU A 201 15.22 1.70 -6.22
C GLU A 201 13.90 2.48 -6.07
N VAL A 202 13.45 2.73 -4.85
CA VAL A 202 12.29 3.58 -4.55
C VAL A 202 12.54 5.02 -4.99
N GLU A 203 13.72 5.57 -4.70
CA GLU A 203 14.10 6.92 -5.12
C GLU A 203 14.07 7.09 -6.65
N LYS A 204 14.54 6.09 -7.41
CA LYS A 204 14.47 6.09 -8.87
C LYS A 204 13.04 6.13 -9.39
N LEU A 205 12.15 5.32 -8.81
CA LEU A 205 10.73 5.28 -9.20
C LEU A 205 10.07 6.64 -8.98
N VAL A 206 10.24 7.21 -7.79
CA VAL A 206 9.66 8.51 -7.41
C VAL A 206 10.21 9.64 -8.27
N THR A 207 11.53 9.68 -8.49
CA THR A 207 12.18 10.70 -9.35
C THR A 207 11.69 10.61 -10.79
N ALA A 208 11.37 9.41 -11.28
CA ALA A 208 10.77 9.19 -12.60
C ALA A 208 9.25 9.43 -12.64
N GLY A 209 8.65 9.97 -11.57
CA GLY A 209 7.21 10.26 -11.49
C GLY A 209 6.30 9.03 -11.39
N ASN A 210 6.84 7.87 -11.02
CA ASN A 210 6.06 6.65 -10.83
C ASN A 210 5.77 6.40 -9.35
N ALA A 211 4.67 5.69 -9.07
CA ALA A 211 4.38 5.23 -7.72
C ALA A 211 5.49 4.26 -7.24
N PRO A 212 5.89 4.32 -5.96
CA PRO A 212 6.87 3.39 -5.41
C PRO A 212 6.23 2.01 -5.20
N VAL A 213 6.55 1.07 -6.11
CA VAL A 213 6.04 -0.31 -6.09
C VAL A 213 7.20 -1.29 -6.13
N LEU A 214 7.23 -2.20 -5.17
CA LEU A 214 8.13 -3.34 -5.11
C LEU A 214 7.35 -4.63 -5.41
N LEU A 215 7.75 -5.34 -6.45
CA LEU A 215 7.17 -6.62 -6.86
C LEU A 215 8.02 -7.79 -6.34
N VAL A 216 7.39 -8.69 -5.59
CA VAL A 216 8.05 -9.81 -4.90
C VAL A 216 7.30 -11.14 -5.04
N ARG A 217 7.95 -12.25 -4.70
CA ARG A 217 7.31 -13.57 -4.65
C ARG A 217 6.20 -13.65 -3.59
N PRO A 218 5.11 -14.40 -3.85
CA PRO A 218 3.97 -14.48 -2.93
C PRO A 218 4.32 -14.94 -1.51
N ASN A 219 5.23 -15.91 -1.38
CA ASN A 219 5.60 -16.50 -0.09
C ASN A 219 6.38 -15.53 0.82
N VAL A 220 7.03 -14.51 0.27
CA VAL A 220 7.83 -13.55 1.04
C VAL A 220 7.14 -12.20 1.22
N ARG A 221 6.11 -11.89 0.43
CA ARG A 221 5.43 -10.59 0.38
C ARG A 221 5.02 -10.02 1.75
N PRO A 222 4.28 -10.74 2.63
CA PRO A 222 3.86 -10.18 3.91
C PRO A 222 5.07 -9.84 4.82
N TYR A 223 6.14 -10.64 4.75
CA TYR A 223 7.36 -10.41 5.52
C TYR A 223 8.18 -9.24 4.99
N VAL A 224 8.30 -9.12 3.67
CA VAL A 224 8.93 -7.96 3.03
C VAL A 224 8.17 -6.69 3.35
N ARG A 225 6.83 -6.70 3.30
CA ARG A 225 6.00 -5.56 3.70
C ARG A 225 6.26 -5.16 5.15
N LYS A 226 6.21 -6.13 6.08
CA LYS A 226 6.45 -5.89 7.51
C LYS A 226 7.86 -5.36 7.80
N LEU A 227 8.87 -5.81 7.05
CA LEU A 227 10.25 -5.33 7.18
C LEU A 227 10.38 -3.86 6.72
N LEU A 228 9.61 -3.46 5.71
CA LEU A 228 9.75 -2.15 5.04
C LEU A 228 8.77 -1.09 5.55
N GLU A 229 7.68 -1.46 6.23
CA GLU A 229 6.58 -0.54 6.58
C GLU A 229 6.99 0.68 7.40
N ARG A 230 7.99 0.53 8.29
CA ARG A 230 8.48 1.62 9.13
C ARG A 230 9.35 2.62 8.37
N SER A 231 10.15 2.13 7.42
CA SER A 231 11.07 2.95 6.64
C SER A 231 10.39 3.56 5.42
N PHE A 232 9.42 2.87 4.84
CA PHE A 232 8.72 3.26 3.63
C PHE A 232 7.20 3.05 3.78
N PRO A 233 6.51 3.93 4.52
CA PRO A 233 5.07 3.79 4.75
C PRO A 233 4.26 3.81 3.44
N ASN A 234 4.72 4.58 2.45
CA ASN A 234 4.07 4.75 1.14
C ASN A 234 4.49 3.71 0.09
N LEU A 235 5.43 2.80 0.39
CA LEU A 235 5.87 1.77 -0.54
C LEU A 235 4.82 0.66 -0.63
N ALA A 236 4.30 0.44 -1.83
CA ALA A 236 3.45 -0.70 -2.12
C ALA A 236 4.31 -1.95 -2.34
N VAL A 237 4.05 -3.02 -1.58
CA VAL A 237 4.70 -4.32 -1.78
C VAL A 237 3.67 -5.27 -2.37
N ILE A 238 3.83 -5.56 -3.67
CA ILE A 238 2.89 -6.33 -4.49
C ILE A 238 3.47 -7.71 -4.76
N SER A 239 2.61 -8.72 -4.74
CA SER A 239 2.93 -10.11 -5.07
C SER A 239 2.70 -10.39 -6.55
N TYR A 240 3.48 -11.30 -7.16
CA TYR A 240 3.19 -11.80 -8.49
C TYR A 240 1.77 -12.41 -8.64
N ASN A 241 1.17 -12.94 -7.55
CA ASN A 241 -0.20 -13.45 -7.57
C ASN A 241 -1.27 -12.35 -7.70
N GLU A 242 -0.92 -11.09 -7.42
CA GLU A 242 -1.84 -9.95 -7.53
C GLU A 242 -1.86 -9.36 -8.96
N ILE A 243 -0.92 -9.79 -9.81
CA ILE A 243 -0.82 -9.32 -11.19
C ILE A 243 -1.83 -10.07 -12.07
N VAL A 244 -2.98 -9.44 -12.30
CA VAL A 244 -4.05 -10.00 -13.14
C VAL A 244 -3.71 -9.86 -14.62
N ASN A 245 -4.05 -10.89 -15.41
CA ASN A 245 -3.96 -10.88 -16.88
C ASN A 245 -4.50 -9.58 -17.48
N GLY A 246 -3.70 -8.96 -18.36
CA GLY A 246 -4.04 -7.71 -19.06
C GLY A 246 -3.40 -6.43 -18.50
N HIS A 247 -2.71 -6.48 -17.36
CA HIS A 247 -1.87 -5.36 -16.90
C HIS A 247 -0.48 -5.46 -17.50
N ARG A 248 0.02 -4.36 -18.07
CA ARG A 248 1.41 -4.28 -18.55
C ARG A 248 2.32 -3.96 -17.37
N VAL A 249 3.14 -4.93 -16.97
CA VAL A 249 4.15 -4.73 -15.93
C VAL A 249 5.47 -4.33 -16.57
N ARG A 250 6.07 -3.25 -16.09
CA ARG A 250 7.38 -2.77 -16.55
C ARG A 250 8.34 -2.69 -15.37
N THR A 251 9.32 -3.59 -15.36
CA THR A 251 10.39 -3.55 -14.37
C THR A 251 11.43 -2.50 -14.76
N VAL A 252 11.73 -1.58 -13.85
CA VAL A 252 12.72 -0.51 -14.07
C VAL A 252 13.97 -0.63 -13.20
N GLY A 253 13.97 -1.57 -12.26
CA GLY A 253 15.05 -1.77 -11.31
C GLY A 253 14.96 -3.11 -10.59
N MET A 254 16.08 -3.55 -10.03
CA MET A 254 16.16 -4.76 -9.22
C MET A 254 16.98 -4.47 -7.97
N VAL A 255 16.38 -4.69 -6.81
CA VAL A 255 17.03 -4.57 -5.50
C VAL A 255 18.07 -5.68 -5.39
N ARG A 256 19.34 -5.28 -5.28
CA ARG A 256 20.49 -6.16 -5.09
C ARG A 256 21.30 -5.70 -3.89
N LEU A 257 21.83 -6.64 -3.12
CA LEU A 257 22.81 -6.32 -2.09
C LEU A 257 24.13 -6.01 -2.79
N GLN A 258 24.65 -4.81 -2.60
CA GLN A 258 26.00 -4.50 -3.05
C GLN A 258 26.98 -5.30 -2.18
N ASN A 259 27.80 -6.14 -2.80
CA ASN A 259 28.98 -6.67 -2.12
C ASN A 259 29.93 -5.50 -1.91
N GLU A 260 30.18 -5.15 -0.65
CA GLU A 260 31.32 -4.30 -0.30
C GLU A 260 32.57 -5.08 -0.69
N GLY A 261 33.21 -4.65 -1.78
CA GLY A 261 34.55 -5.11 -2.18
C GLY A 261 35.62 -4.48 -1.32
#